data_AF-A0A969KRT4-F1
#
_entry.id   AF-A0A969KRT4-F1
#
_cell.length_a   1.000
_cell.length_b   1.000
_cell.length_c   1.000
_cell.angle_alpha   90.00
_cell.angle_beta   90.00
_cell.angle_gamma   90.00
#
_symmetry.space_group_name_H-M   'P 1'
#
loop_
_entity.id
_entity.type
_entity.pdbx_description
1 polymer ?
#
loop_
_entity_poly.entity_id
_entity_poly.type
_entity_poly.pdbx_seq_one_letter_code
_entity_poly.pdbx_strand_id
1 'polypeptide(L)'
;MADEFLDSRSSGDEGQRNDEAERGDRERLQILIIGSREGVIETIHNLHRRGFAEVNDWSTLLPTPISGEMMSILRRDRVIGRSD
;
A
#
# COMPACT_ATOMS: atom_id res chain seq x y z
N MET A 1 56.78 -6.99 28.36
CA MET A 1 55.42 -6.86 28.92
C MET A 1 54.51 -6.58 27.75
N ALA A 2 53.92 -7.65 27.21
CA ALA A 2 53.03 -7.61 26.05
C ALA A 2 51.78 -8.37 26.50
N ASP A 3 50.87 -7.64 27.10
CA ASP A 3 49.51 -8.05 27.40
C ASP A 3 48.63 -6.87 26.95
N GLU A 4 47.38 -7.18 26.59
CA GLU A 4 46.36 -6.28 26.00
C GLU A 4 46.25 -6.31 24.47
N PHE A 5 46.23 -7.52 23.91
CA PHE A 5 45.31 -7.81 22.80
C PHE A 5 44.03 -8.44 23.39
N LEU A 6 42.88 -8.06 22.80
CA LEU A 6 41.52 -8.61 22.98
C LEU A 6 40.62 -7.92 24.02
N ASP A 7 40.04 -6.77 23.69
CA ASP A 7 38.58 -6.56 23.82
C ASP A 7 38.18 -5.25 23.11
N SER A 8 37.74 -5.27 21.85
CA SER A 8 36.36 -4.93 21.53
C SER A 8 36.02 -5.50 20.15
N ARG A 9 35.73 -6.80 20.10
CA ARG A 9 34.84 -7.30 19.04
C ARG A 9 33.42 -6.92 19.45
N SER A 10 32.65 -6.47 18.47
CA SER A 10 31.23 -6.17 18.59
C SER A 10 30.91 -4.83 19.25
N SER A 11 31.27 -3.73 18.59
CA SER A 11 30.38 -2.56 18.61
C SER A 11 29.06 -3.01 18.03
N GLY A 12 28.14 -3.32 18.95
CA GLY A 12 26.80 -3.79 18.66
C GLY A 12 26.12 -2.87 17.67
N ASP A 13 25.80 -3.47 16.53
CA ASP A 13 24.66 -3.17 15.67
C ASP A 13 23.37 -3.25 16.52
N GLU A 14 23.19 -2.29 17.44
CA GLU A 14 22.03 -2.17 18.35
C GLU A 14 21.15 -0.97 17.98
N GLY A 15 21.17 -0.57 16.70
CA GLY A 15 20.32 0.50 16.17
C GLY A 15 19.16 0.02 15.30
N GLN A 16 19.17 -1.22 14.81
CA GLN A 16 18.36 -1.59 13.64
C GLN A 16 17.35 -2.73 13.85
N ARG A 17 17.07 -3.10 15.11
CA ARG A 17 16.14 -4.21 15.44
C ARG A 17 14.77 -3.80 15.96
N ASN A 18 14.42 -2.51 15.97
CA ASN A 18 13.10 -2.05 16.42
C ASN A 18 12.15 -1.65 15.29
N ASP A 19 12.60 -1.55 14.04
CA ASP A 19 11.73 -1.14 12.91
C ASP A 19 10.90 -2.29 12.28
N GLU A 20 11.19 -3.54 12.63
CA GLU A 20 10.49 -4.70 12.08
C GLU A 20 9.24 -5.08 12.89
N ALA A 21 9.20 -4.75 14.19
CA ALA A 21 8.09 -5.10 15.08
C ALA A 21 6.90 -4.09 15.05
N GLU A 22 7.09 -2.89 14.51
CA GLU A 22 6.01 -1.90 14.32
C GLU A 22 5.34 -1.96 12.94
N ARG A 23 5.71 -2.92 12.08
CA ARG A 23 4.93 -3.25 10.88
C ARG A 23 3.73 -4.11 11.29
N GLY A 24 2.78 -3.52 12.03
CA GLY A 24 1.47 -4.14 12.23
C GLY A 24 0.94 -4.64 10.88
N ASP A 25 0.41 -5.87 10.84
CA ASP A 25 0.05 -6.58 9.61
C ASP A 25 -0.66 -5.64 8.63
N ARG A 26 0.01 -5.28 7.53
CA ARG A 26 -0.58 -4.43 6.50
C ARG A 26 -1.24 -5.32 5.46
N GLU A 27 -2.57 -5.27 5.38
CA GLU A 27 -3.32 -5.86 4.29
C GLU A 27 -3.14 -5.02 3.03
N ARG A 28 -2.65 -5.64 1.97
CA ARG A 28 -2.69 -5.02 0.65
C ARG A 28 -4.06 -5.25 0.02
N LEU A 29 -4.89 -4.22 -0.01
CA LEU A 29 -6.21 -4.26 -0.64
C LEU A 29 -6.14 -3.73 -2.08
N GLN A 30 -6.71 -4.49 -3.02
CA GLN A 30 -6.88 -4.06 -4.40
C GLN A 30 -8.36 -4.04 -4.78
N ILE A 31 -8.80 -2.96 -5.42
CA ILE A 31 -10.16 -2.79 -5.90
C ILE A 31 -10.12 -2.58 -7.41
N LEU A 32 -10.97 -3.31 -8.12
CA LEU A 32 -11.11 -3.26 -9.57
C LEU A 32 -12.54 -2.85 -9.91
N ILE A 33 -12.68 -1.76 -10.67
CA ILE A 33 -13.97 -1.32 -11.22
C ILE A 33 -13.92 -1.61 -12.72
N ILE A 34 -14.97 -2.25 -13.23
CA ILE A 34 -15.14 -2.58 -14.65
C ILE A 34 -16.53 -2.11 -15.07
N GLY A 35 -16.64 -1.46 -16.23
CA GLY A 35 -17.92 -1.02 -16.79
C GLY A 35 -17.73 -0.08 -17.97
N SER A 36 -18.78 0.65 -18.37
CA SER A 36 -18.63 1.70 -19.36
C SER A 36 -17.66 2.78 -18.88
N ARG A 37 -17.05 3.53 -19.81
CA ARG A 37 -16.15 4.65 -19.47
C ARG A 37 -16.80 5.61 -18.48
N GLU A 38 -18.04 6.00 -18.73
CA GLU A 38 -18.83 6.91 -17.90
C GLU A 38 -19.11 6.29 -16.53
N GLY A 39 -19.51 5.02 -16.49
CA GLY A 39 -19.83 4.32 -15.23
C GLY A 39 -18.61 4.16 -14.32
N VAL A 40 -17.43 3.87 -14.89
CA VAL A 40 -16.19 3.78 -14.10
C VAL A 40 -15.83 5.16 -13.52
N ILE A 41 -15.86 6.21 -14.35
CA ILE A 41 -15.55 7.59 -13.92
C ILE A 41 -16.53 8.06 -12.83
N GLU A 42 -17.82 7.86 -13.03
CA GLU A 42 -18.85 8.24 -12.06
C GLU A 42 -18.65 7.51 -10.74
N THR A 43 -18.34 6.21 -10.78
CA THR A 43 -18.07 5.41 -9.58
C THR A 43 -16.85 5.93 -8.83
N ILE A 44 -15.75 6.25 -9.52
CA ILE A 44 -14.55 6.85 -8.91
C ILE A 44 -14.89 8.18 -8.22
N HIS A 45 -15.63 9.07 -8.90
CA HIS A 45 -16.05 10.33 -8.28
C HIS A 45 -16.99 10.12 -7.09
N ASN A 46 -17.89 9.13 -7.15
CA ASN A 46 -18.76 8.77 -6.03
C ASN A 46 -17.97 8.28 -4.82
N LEU A 47 -16.95 7.45 -5.03
CA LEU A 47 -16.07 6.95 -3.96
C LEU A 47 -15.22 8.07 -3.37
N HIS A 48 -14.70 8.97 -4.20
CA HIS A 48 -14.00 10.16 -3.74
C HIS A 48 -14.88 11.07 -2.87
N ARG A 49 -16.10 11.38 -3.32
CA ARG A 49 -17.05 12.17 -2.52
C ARG A 49 -17.41 11.54 -1.17
N ARG A 50 -17.27 10.22 -1.04
CA ARG A 50 -17.49 9.47 0.21
C ARG A 50 -16.23 9.37 1.07
N GLY A 51 -15.12 9.98 0.66
CA GLY A 51 -13.84 9.92 1.37
C GLY A 51 -13.15 8.56 1.31
N PHE A 52 -13.50 7.71 0.34
CA PHE A 52 -12.98 6.35 0.27
C PHE A 52 -11.56 6.28 -0.33
N ALA A 53 -11.29 7.08 -1.35
CA ALA A 53 -10.00 7.22 -2.04
C ALA A 53 -9.99 8.49 -2.89
N GLU A 54 -8.83 9.11 -3.10
CA GLU A 54 -8.68 10.23 -4.02
C GLU A 54 -8.84 9.79 -5.47
N VAL A 55 -9.31 10.68 -6.34
CA VAL A 55 -9.45 10.35 -7.78
C VAL A 55 -8.11 9.94 -8.40
N ASN A 56 -7.02 10.55 -7.95
CA ASN A 56 -5.66 10.29 -8.45
C ASN A 56 -5.04 8.99 -7.91
N ASP A 57 -5.65 8.35 -6.91
CA ASP A 57 -5.17 7.07 -6.39
C ASP A 57 -5.52 5.91 -7.33
N TRP A 58 -6.51 6.12 -8.20
CA TRP A 58 -6.94 5.16 -9.20
C TRP A 58 -6.00 5.15 -10.40
N SER A 59 -5.80 3.97 -10.99
CA SER A 59 -5.09 3.87 -12.27
C SER A 59 -5.84 4.61 -13.36
N THR A 60 -5.11 5.05 -14.38
CA THR A 60 -5.73 5.47 -15.65
C THR A 60 -6.70 4.40 -16.14
N LEU A 61 -7.75 4.82 -16.85
CA LEU A 61 -8.69 3.88 -17.45
C LEU A 61 -7.97 3.00 -18.47
N LEU A 62 -8.13 1.69 -18.33
CA LEU A 62 -7.57 0.68 -19.22
C LEU A 62 -8.70 0.04 -20.01
N PRO A 63 -8.52 -0.25 -21.31
CA PRO A 63 -9.50 -1.02 -22.06
C PRO A 63 -9.52 -2.48 -21.58
N THR A 64 -10.69 -3.11 -21.59
CA THR A 64 -10.80 -4.56 -21.38
C THR A 64 -10.91 -5.30 -22.72
N PRO A 65 -10.84 -6.64 -22.75
CA PRO A 65 -11.12 -7.42 -23.96
C PRO A 65 -12.55 -7.24 -24.49
N ILE A 66 -13.46 -6.69 -23.69
CA ILE A 66 -14.85 -6.43 -24.05
C ILE A 66 -14.93 -5.01 -24.63
N SER A 67 -15.40 -4.90 -25.87
CA SER A 67 -15.54 -3.61 -26.55
C SER A 67 -16.49 -2.67 -25.80
N GLY A 68 -16.05 -1.44 -25.58
CA GLY A 68 -16.82 -0.42 -24.86
C GLY A 68 -16.71 -0.51 -23.33
N GLU A 69 -15.99 -1.49 -22.81
CA GLU A 69 -15.75 -1.65 -21.38
C GLU A 69 -14.33 -1.17 -21.00
N MET A 70 -14.28 -0.42 -19.92
CA MET A 70 -13.07 0.11 -19.33
C MET A 70 -12.92 -0.42 -17.92
N MET A 71 -11.69 -0.40 -17.42
CA MET A 71 -11.40 -0.73 -16.03
C MET A 71 -10.44 0.26 -15.37
N SER A 72 -10.52 0.35 -14.06
CA SER A 72 -9.56 1.08 -13.23
C SER A 72 -9.30 0.34 -11.92
N ILE A 73 -8.06 0.46 -11.43
CA ILE A 73 -7.55 -0.28 -10.28
C ILE A 73 -7.10 0.71 -9.20
N LEU A 74 -7.53 0.48 -7.97
CA LEU A 74 -6.99 1.11 -6.76
C LEU A 74 -6.19 0.08 -5.96
N ARG A 75 -5.00 0.46 -5.50
CA ARG A 75 -4.17 -0.35 -4.59
C ARG A 75 -3.87 0.45 -3.34
N ARG A 76 -4.14 -0.09 -2.16
CA ARG A 76 -3.89 0.57 -0.88
C ARG A 76 -3.49 -0.43 0.19
N ASP A 77 -2.60 -0.01 1.07
CA ASP A 77 -2.22 -0.78 2.25
C ASP A 77 -3.08 -0.34 3.43
N ARG A 78 -3.72 -1.30 4.09
CA ARG A 78 -4.55 -1.09 5.27
C ARG A 78 -3.89 -1.78 6.45
N VAL A 79 -3.69 -1.09 7.56
CA VAL A 79 -3.22 -1.73 8.79
C VAL A 79 -4.36 -2.59 9.37
N ILE A 80 -4.17 -3.90 9.42
CA ILE A 80 -5.02 -4.83 10.15
C ILE A 80 -4.64 -4.68 11.63
N GLY A 81 -5.52 -4.10 12.44
CA GLY A 81 -5.23 -3.94 13.88
C GLY A 81 -5.88 -2.77 14.60
N ARG A 82 -6.73 -1.98 13.94
CA ARG A 82 -7.60 -1.01 14.62
C ARG A 82 -8.92 -0.87 13.87
N SER A 83 -9.88 -1.72 14.22
CA SER A 83 -11.29 -1.37 14.08
C SER A 83 -11.70 -0.79 15.43
N ASP A 84 -11.87 0.53 15.49
CA ASP A 84 -12.72 1.19 16.50
C ASP A 84 -14.12 1.26 15.90
#